data_AF-A0AAE3N4D2-F1
#
_entry.id   AF-A0AAE3N4D2-F1
#
_cell.length_a   1.000
_cell.length_b   1.000
_cell.length_c   1.000
_cell.angle_alpha   90.00
_cell.angle_beta   90.00
_cell.angle_gamma   90.00
#
_symmetry.space_group_name_H-M   'P 1'
#
loop_
_entity.id
_entity.type
_entity.pdbx_description
1 polymer ?
#
loop_
_entity_poly.entity_id
_entity_poly.type
_entity_poly.pdbx_seq_one_letter_code
_entity_poly.pdbx_strand_id
1 'polypeptide(L)'
;MDNEYDHTLSIRENLNALPVDYEYDFIEASGNVLILTEGTSDTKILSRAIRAMYPEFADMYEFIDFEEFKIEGGVSAATKMIKAFAGVRLSQKTIGLFDNDAAGWEQKNLLDRMTNLPPSIRVMVLPDVEIGKDYPTLGPEGLRGMDINGSACSIELFLGRKAISDESGNLRPVRWTAWNKAAGRYQGELENKNAATQHFLDALKAGGDPASFRAQFPEMDDLLNYIFQAFHG
;
A
#
# COMPACT_ATOMS: atom_id res chain seq x y z
N MET A 1 -5.91 -20.82 -41.45
CA MET A 1 -5.28 -20.07 -42.56
C MET A 1 -3.95 -19.58 -42.02
N ASP A 2 -2.88 -19.84 -42.76
CA ASP A 2 -1.50 -19.61 -42.32
C ASP A 2 -1.26 -18.16 -41.93
N ASN A 3 -0.82 -17.94 -40.69
CA ASN A 3 -0.52 -16.61 -40.18
C ASN A 3 0.95 -16.31 -40.50
N GLU A 4 1.18 -15.64 -41.62
CA GLU A 4 2.49 -15.37 -42.19
C GLU A 4 3.25 -14.37 -41.31
N TYR A 5 4.44 -14.75 -40.83
CA TYR A 5 5.32 -13.90 -40.03
C TYR A 5 5.80 -12.72 -40.87
N ASP A 6 5.46 -11.49 -40.46
CA ASP A 6 5.83 -10.26 -41.15
C ASP A 6 7.25 -9.83 -40.76
N HIS A 7 8.19 -10.06 -41.66
CA HIS A 7 9.60 -9.71 -41.48
C HIS A 7 9.88 -8.20 -41.40
N THR A 8 8.88 -7.35 -41.63
CA THR A 8 8.99 -5.89 -41.45
C THR A 8 8.66 -5.44 -40.02
N LEU A 9 8.05 -6.30 -39.22
CA LEU A 9 7.72 -6.09 -37.81
C LEU A 9 8.75 -6.76 -36.89
N SER A 10 8.95 -6.22 -35.68
CA SER A 10 9.74 -6.92 -34.67
C SER A 10 9.07 -8.24 -34.28
N ILE A 11 9.85 -9.18 -33.73
CA ILE A 11 9.32 -10.46 -33.22
C ILE A 11 8.15 -10.22 -32.24
N ARG A 12 8.24 -9.16 -31.42
CA ARG A 12 7.22 -8.81 -30.43
C ARG A 12 5.95 -8.26 -31.07
N GLU A 13 6.07 -7.47 -32.13
CA GLU A 13 4.92 -6.96 -32.89
C GLU A 13 4.23 -8.09 -33.67
N ASN A 14 4.99 -9.01 -34.24
CA ASN A 14 4.44 -10.23 -34.86
C ASN A 14 3.66 -11.08 -33.87
N LEU A 15 4.21 -11.30 -32.67
CA LEU A 15 3.54 -12.05 -31.59
C LEU A 15 2.25 -11.38 -31.13
N ASN A 16 2.21 -10.04 -31.09
CA ASN A 16 1.02 -9.27 -30.71
C ASN A 16 0.01 -9.11 -31.85
N ALA A 17 0.43 -9.29 -33.11
CA ALA A 17 -0.42 -9.19 -34.30
C ALA A 17 -1.09 -10.52 -34.68
N LEU A 18 -0.74 -11.63 -34.00
CA LEU A 18 -1.47 -12.89 -34.14
C LEU A 18 -2.95 -12.63 -33.76
N PRO A 19 -3.93 -13.00 -34.61
CA PRO A 19 -5.34 -12.83 -34.28
C PRO A 19 -5.62 -13.55 -32.97
N VAL A 20 -6.05 -12.79 -31.97
CA VAL A 20 -6.60 -13.34 -30.74
C VAL A 20 -7.91 -14.00 -31.13
N ASP A 21 -8.01 -15.32 -30.95
CA ASP A 21 -9.23 -16.06 -31.23
C ASP A 21 -10.30 -15.61 -30.20
N TYR A 22 -11.31 -14.84 -30.63
CA TYR A 22 -12.29 -14.22 -29.71
C TYR A 22 -13.40 -15.19 -29.27
N GLU A 23 -13.23 -16.50 -29.43
CA GLU A 23 -14.27 -17.49 -29.10
C GLU A 23 -14.39 -17.81 -27.59
N TYR A 24 -13.43 -17.37 -26.78
CA TYR A 24 -13.47 -17.46 -25.32
C TYR A 24 -13.16 -16.09 -24.71
N ASP A 25 -13.90 -15.69 -23.66
CA ASP A 25 -13.48 -14.61 -22.76
C ASP A 25 -12.17 -15.02 -22.09
N PHE A 26 -11.06 -14.80 -22.78
CA PHE A 26 -9.75 -14.99 -22.20
C PHE A 26 -9.59 -13.93 -21.12
N ILE A 27 -9.56 -14.38 -19.86
CA ILE A 27 -8.89 -13.65 -18.79
C ILE A 27 -7.48 -13.41 -19.33
N GLU A 28 -7.20 -12.19 -19.81
CA GLU A 28 -5.81 -11.79 -20.01
C GLU A 28 -5.10 -12.09 -18.70
N ALA A 29 -4.04 -12.89 -18.76
CA ALA A 29 -3.17 -13.11 -17.61
C ALA A 29 -2.53 -11.77 -17.26
N SER A 30 -3.28 -10.92 -16.56
CA SER A 30 -2.81 -9.74 -15.87
C SER A 30 -1.84 -10.28 -14.83
N GLY A 31 -0.55 -10.32 -15.17
CA GLY A 31 0.49 -10.73 -14.24
C GLY A 31 0.35 -10.00 -12.90
N ASN A 32 0.88 -10.61 -11.85
CA ASN A 32 0.72 -10.16 -10.48
C ASN A 32 1.04 -8.66 -10.30
N VAL A 33 0.26 -8.00 -9.46
CA VAL A 33 0.46 -6.60 -9.10
C VAL A 33 1.53 -6.52 -8.00
N LEU A 34 2.63 -5.84 -8.30
CA LEU A 34 3.69 -5.59 -7.33
C LEU A 34 3.33 -4.38 -6.44
N ILE A 35 3.28 -4.58 -5.12
CA ILE A 35 3.10 -3.50 -4.13
C ILE A 35 4.47 -3.14 -3.53
N LEU A 36 4.89 -1.90 -3.73
CA LEU A 36 6.06 -1.29 -3.12
C LEU A 36 5.59 -0.51 -1.88
N THR A 37 5.85 -1.05 -0.70
CA THR A 37 5.65 -0.35 0.57
C THR A 37 6.92 0.38 1.00
N GLU A 38 6.83 1.19 2.05
CA GLU A 38 8.00 1.84 2.62
C GLU A 38 8.83 0.87 3.46
N GLY A 39 8.19 0.02 4.25
CA GLY A 39 8.88 -0.84 5.20
C GLY A 39 8.52 -2.32 5.13
N THR A 40 9.35 -3.10 5.82
CA THR A 40 9.12 -4.54 6.05
C THR A 40 7.85 -4.79 6.87
N SER A 41 7.53 -3.90 7.81
CA SER A 41 6.31 -3.95 8.63
C SER A 41 5.07 -3.92 7.75
N ASP A 42 5.00 -2.95 6.83
CA ASP A 42 3.86 -2.72 5.94
C ASP A 42 3.64 -3.90 5.00
N THR A 43 4.73 -4.41 4.38
CA THR A 43 4.70 -5.64 3.57
C THR A 43 4.13 -6.80 4.38
N LYS A 44 4.57 -6.96 5.62
CA LYS A 44 4.11 -8.06 6.48
C LYS A 44 2.63 -7.90 6.86
N ILE A 45 2.18 -6.68 7.16
CA ILE A 45 0.78 -6.39 7.50
C ILE A 45 -0.10 -6.68 6.28
N LEU A 46 0.16 -6.05 5.14
CA LEU A 46 -0.67 -6.19 3.94
C LEU A 46 -0.68 -7.62 3.40
N SER A 47 0.48 -8.26 3.29
CA SER A 47 0.56 -9.63 2.77
C SER A 47 -0.11 -10.66 3.68
N ARG A 48 -0.24 -10.40 4.98
CA ARG A 48 -1.00 -11.25 5.91
C ARG A 48 -2.49 -10.91 5.86
N ALA A 49 -2.84 -9.63 5.79
CA ALA A 49 -4.22 -9.17 5.69
C ALA A 49 -4.89 -9.69 4.41
N ILE A 50 -4.27 -9.54 3.25
CA ILE A 50 -4.79 -10.06 1.97
C ILE A 50 -5.04 -11.57 2.07
N ARG A 51 -4.05 -12.35 2.53
CA ARG A 51 -4.19 -13.81 2.65
C ARG A 51 -5.30 -14.25 3.61
N ALA A 52 -5.57 -13.46 4.66
CA ALA A 52 -6.59 -13.78 5.65
C ALA A 52 -7.99 -13.31 5.25
N MET A 53 -8.10 -12.12 4.66
CA MET A 53 -9.37 -11.42 4.39
C MET A 53 -9.88 -11.63 2.95
N TYR A 54 -8.96 -11.86 2.01
CA TYR A 54 -9.21 -12.03 0.58
C TYR A 54 -8.29 -13.11 -0.02
N PRO A 55 -8.37 -14.36 0.45
CA PRO A 55 -7.54 -15.45 -0.07
C PRO A 55 -7.67 -15.64 -1.58
N GLU A 56 -8.81 -15.27 -2.17
CA GLU A 56 -9.08 -15.28 -3.61
C GLU A 56 -8.22 -14.29 -4.42
N PHE A 57 -7.60 -13.30 -3.76
CA PHE A 57 -6.71 -12.33 -4.39
C PHE A 57 -5.24 -12.51 -3.99
N ALA A 58 -4.93 -13.50 -3.13
CA ALA A 58 -3.60 -13.62 -2.53
C ALA A 58 -2.49 -13.93 -3.53
N ASP A 59 -2.79 -14.61 -4.63
CA ASP A 59 -1.87 -14.93 -5.71
C ASP A 59 -1.76 -13.80 -6.76
N MET A 60 -2.66 -12.80 -6.72
CA MET A 60 -2.64 -11.64 -7.62
C MET A 60 -1.69 -10.54 -7.15
N TYR A 61 -1.26 -10.53 -5.89
CA TYR A 61 -0.42 -9.47 -5.31
C TYR A 61 0.94 -9.97 -4.85
N GLU A 62 1.99 -9.28 -5.29
CA GLU A 62 3.37 -9.51 -4.89
C GLU A 62 3.90 -8.33 -4.06
N PHE A 63 4.88 -8.60 -3.22
CA PHE A 63 5.53 -7.60 -2.38
C PHE A 63 7.04 -7.69 -2.54
N ILE A 64 7.74 -6.58 -2.28
CA ILE A 64 9.20 -6.58 -2.18
C ILE A 64 9.65 -7.46 -1.00
N ASP A 65 10.64 -8.31 -1.25
CA ASP A 65 11.38 -8.99 -0.19
C ASP A 65 12.59 -8.14 0.25
N PHE A 66 12.38 -7.37 1.31
CA PHE A 66 13.40 -6.51 1.88
C PHE A 66 14.51 -7.28 2.61
N GLU A 67 14.18 -8.45 3.19
CA GLU A 67 15.11 -9.18 4.06
C GLU A 67 16.09 -10.01 3.24
N GLU A 68 15.58 -10.77 2.26
CA GLU A 68 16.39 -11.62 1.39
C GLU A 68 17.39 -10.80 0.58
N PHE A 69 16.92 -9.68 0.01
CA PHE A 69 17.73 -8.84 -0.88
C PHE A 69 18.36 -7.62 -0.21
N LYS A 70 18.18 -7.44 1.11
CA LYS A 70 18.69 -6.31 1.90
C LYS A 70 18.33 -4.95 1.29
N ILE A 71 17.09 -4.83 0.83
CA ILE A 71 16.60 -3.60 0.19
C ILE A 71 16.42 -2.55 1.29
N GLU A 72 16.88 -1.33 1.02
CA GLU A 72 16.65 -0.20 1.92
C GLU A 72 15.15 0.16 1.95
N GLY A 73 14.61 0.38 3.14
CA GLY A 73 13.26 0.87 3.32
C GLY A 73 13.14 2.40 3.29
N GLY A 74 11.91 2.87 3.44
CA GLY A 74 11.52 4.26 3.55
C GLY A 74 11.10 4.89 2.23
N VAL A 75 10.38 5.99 2.36
CA VAL A 75 9.88 6.87 1.30
C VAL A 75 10.88 7.09 0.15
N SER A 76 12.14 7.39 0.46
CA SER A 76 13.18 7.69 -0.55
C SER A 76 13.58 6.47 -1.37
N ALA A 77 13.70 5.30 -0.74
CA ALA A 77 14.06 4.06 -1.43
C ALA A 77 12.93 3.60 -2.36
N ALA A 78 11.68 3.61 -1.87
CA ALA A 78 10.50 3.34 -2.69
C ALA A 78 10.41 4.28 -3.89
N THR A 79 10.66 5.59 -3.69
CA THR A 79 10.66 6.59 -4.77
C THR A 79 11.70 6.29 -5.84
N LYS A 80 12.92 5.88 -5.46
CA LYS A 80 13.97 5.50 -6.42
C LYS A 80 13.58 4.27 -7.23
N MET A 81 12.97 3.27 -6.61
CA MET A 81 12.49 2.06 -7.30
C MET A 81 11.39 2.39 -8.31
N ILE A 82 10.40 3.20 -7.90
CA ILE A 82 9.32 3.66 -8.81
C ILE A 82 9.92 4.38 -10.03
N LYS A 83 10.88 5.29 -9.81
CA LYS A 83 11.57 5.99 -10.91
C LYS A 83 12.34 5.04 -11.82
N ALA A 84 13.01 4.03 -11.26
CA ALA A 84 13.72 3.03 -12.04
C ALA A 84 12.75 2.21 -12.91
N PHE A 85 11.65 1.71 -12.32
CA PHE A 85 10.63 0.94 -13.03
C PHE A 85 9.92 1.76 -14.12
N ALA A 86 9.66 3.05 -13.84
CA ALA A 86 9.13 3.97 -14.84
C ALA A 86 10.13 4.20 -15.99
N GLY A 87 11.41 4.39 -15.67
CA GLY A 87 12.48 4.60 -16.64
C GLY A 87 12.68 3.43 -17.62
N VAL A 88 12.47 2.20 -17.15
CA VAL A 88 12.50 0.99 -18.00
C VAL A 88 11.15 0.62 -18.62
N ARG A 89 10.08 1.41 -18.36
CA ARG A 89 8.70 1.14 -18.79
C ARG A 89 8.23 -0.27 -18.44
N LEU A 90 8.41 -0.65 -17.18
CA LEU A 90 8.02 -1.96 -16.66
C LEU A 90 6.53 -2.24 -16.97
N SER A 91 6.24 -3.37 -17.62
CA SER A 91 4.86 -3.72 -18.01
C SER A 91 4.04 -4.32 -16.87
N GLN A 92 4.71 -4.89 -15.86
CA GLN A 92 4.05 -5.41 -14.66
C GLN A 92 3.34 -4.27 -13.91
N LYS A 93 2.09 -4.51 -13.51
CA LYS A 93 1.33 -3.56 -12.70
C LYS A 93 2.06 -3.35 -11.36
N THR A 94 2.34 -2.11 -11.02
CA THR A 94 3.06 -1.75 -9.79
C THR A 94 2.34 -0.63 -9.06
N ILE A 95 2.14 -0.81 -7.75
CA ILE A 95 1.58 0.19 -6.84
C ILE A 95 2.70 0.63 -5.91
N GLY A 96 3.07 1.91 -5.94
CA GLY A 96 3.83 2.54 -4.86
C GLY A 96 2.88 3.05 -3.80
N LEU A 97 2.96 2.52 -2.58
CA LEU A 97 2.08 2.87 -1.46
C LEU A 97 2.87 3.58 -0.36
N PHE A 98 2.45 4.80 -0.04
CA PHE A 98 3.08 5.64 0.99
C PHE A 98 2.13 5.91 2.15
N ASP A 99 2.70 6.16 3.33
CA ASP A 99 1.93 6.58 4.51
C ASP A 99 1.18 7.89 4.27
N ASN A 100 0.03 8.06 4.94
CA ASN A 100 -0.77 9.29 4.89
C ASN A 100 -0.19 10.35 5.83
N ASP A 101 1.01 10.80 5.46
CA ASP A 101 1.78 11.80 6.17
C ASP A 101 2.36 12.86 5.20
N ALA A 102 3.08 13.81 5.77
CA ALA A 102 3.74 14.86 5.01
C ALA A 102 4.67 14.33 3.89
N ALA A 103 5.44 13.28 4.18
CA ALA A 103 6.47 12.76 3.28
C ALA A 103 5.84 11.95 2.14
N GLY A 104 4.83 11.13 2.43
CA GLY A 104 4.08 10.37 1.43
C GLY A 104 3.38 11.28 0.42
N TRP A 105 2.69 12.32 0.90
CA TRP A 105 2.06 13.32 0.02
C TRP A 105 3.08 14.11 -0.82
N GLU A 106 4.22 14.48 -0.23
CA GLU A 106 5.29 15.15 -0.99
C GLU A 106 5.79 14.27 -2.14
N GLN A 107 6.03 12.98 -1.91
CA GLN A 107 6.49 12.07 -2.96
C GLN A 107 5.43 11.76 -4.01
N LYS A 108 4.18 11.56 -3.60
CA LYS A 108 3.08 11.40 -4.55
C LYS A 108 3.03 12.60 -5.50
N ASN A 109 3.03 13.81 -4.95
CA ASN A 109 3.04 15.03 -5.75
C ASN A 109 4.29 15.16 -6.63
N LEU A 110 5.45 14.73 -6.15
CA LEU A 110 6.68 14.72 -6.92
C LEU A 110 6.58 13.77 -8.13
N LEU A 111 6.14 12.54 -7.91
CA LEU A 111 6.04 11.49 -8.92
C LEU A 111 4.95 11.80 -9.96
N ASP A 112 3.82 12.36 -9.53
CA ASP A 112 2.74 12.84 -10.39
C ASP A 112 3.21 14.00 -11.30
N ARG A 113 4.13 14.86 -10.82
CA ARG A 113 4.65 16.00 -11.60
C ARG A 113 5.86 15.66 -12.48
N MET A 114 6.73 14.76 -12.02
CA MET A 114 8.02 14.49 -12.67
C MET A 114 7.92 13.57 -13.90
N THR A 115 6.86 12.78 -13.99
CA THR A 115 6.83 11.65 -14.94
C THR A 115 5.41 11.44 -15.45
N ASN A 116 5.25 11.36 -16.77
CA ASN A 116 4.19 10.54 -17.34
C ASN A 116 4.51 9.10 -16.92
N LEU A 117 4.12 8.72 -15.69
CA LEU A 117 4.29 7.37 -15.21
C LEU A 117 3.61 6.42 -16.23
N PRO A 118 4.24 5.30 -16.57
CA PRO A 118 3.61 4.31 -17.42
C PRO A 118 2.22 3.92 -16.86
N PRO A 119 1.22 3.60 -17.71
CA PRO A 119 -0.09 3.18 -17.25
C PRO A 119 -0.06 1.96 -16.32
N SER A 120 1.00 1.16 -16.35
CA SER A 120 1.27 0.04 -15.44
C SER A 120 1.73 0.46 -14.04
N ILE A 121 2.09 1.72 -13.79
CA ILE A 121 2.55 2.19 -12.48
C ILE A 121 1.52 3.16 -11.90
N ARG A 122 1.17 2.95 -10.64
CA ARG A 122 0.31 3.83 -9.84
C ARG A 122 1.01 4.18 -8.54
N VAL A 123 0.83 5.43 -8.10
CA VAL A 123 1.34 5.91 -6.83
C VAL A 123 0.16 6.33 -5.98
N MET A 124 0.11 5.80 -4.76
CA MET A 124 -0.97 5.95 -3.82
C MET A 124 -0.41 6.39 -2.47
N VAL A 125 -1.23 7.17 -1.77
CA VAL A 125 -1.05 7.45 -0.35
C VAL A 125 -2.19 6.74 0.37
N LEU A 126 -1.93 6.21 1.57
CA LEU A 126 -2.96 5.61 2.42
C LEU A 126 -4.17 6.58 2.51
N PRO A 127 -5.41 6.07 2.50
CA PRO A 127 -6.58 6.93 2.58
C PRO A 127 -6.70 7.56 3.97
N ASP A 128 -7.57 8.55 4.10
CA ASP A 128 -7.96 9.06 5.41
C ASP A 128 -8.75 7.99 6.16
N VAL A 129 -8.56 7.92 7.48
CA VAL A 129 -9.32 7.02 8.36
C VAL A 129 -10.21 7.84 9.29
N GLU A 130 -11.44 7.36 9.52
CA GLU A 130 -12.42 8.09 10.34
C GLU A 130 -11.92 8.30 11.77
N ILE A 131 -11.30 7.27 12.36
CA ILE A 131 -10.71 7.34 13.70
C ILE A 131 -9.58 8.40 13.79
N GLY A 132 -8.97 8.74 12.65
CA GLY A 132 -7.89 9.71 12.55
C GLY A 132 -8.33 11.17 12.67
N LYS A 133 -9.63 11.48 12.47
CA LYS A 133 -10.12 12.87 12.50
C LYS A 133 -10.11 13.51 13.89
N ASP A 134 -10.22 12.69 14.93
CA ASP A 134 -10.06 13.09 16.33
C ASP A 134 -9.34 11.95 17.08
N TYR A 135 -8.02 11.93 16.93
CA TYR A 135 -7.15 10.90 17.50
C TYR A 135 -6.33 11.45 18.66
N PRO A 136 -6.06 10.68 19.74
CA PRO A 136 -5.19 11.17 20.80
C PRO A 136 -3.77 11.37 20.27
N THR A 137 -3.22 12.54 20.54
CA THR A 137 -1.85 12.90 20.19
C THR A 137 -1.11 13.38 21.43
N LEU A 138 0.20 13.18 21.45
CA LEU A 138 1.07 13.55 22.55
C LEU A 138 2.17 14.48 22.05
N GLY A 139 2.04 15.76 22.42
CA GLY A 139 3.03 16.79 22.16
C GLY A 139 3.69 17.31 23.44
N PRO A 140 4.54 18.35 23.34
CA PRO A 140 5.18 18.97 24.50
C PRO A 140 4.19 19.49 25.56
N GLU A 141 2.98 19.88 25.14
CA GLU A 141 1.91 20.38 26.01
C GLU A 141 1.02 19.28 26.60
N GLY A 142 1.33 18.01 26.34
CA GLY A 142 0.57 16.86 26.82
C GLY A 142 -0.38 16.26 25.79
N LEU A 143 -1.37 15.51 26.27
CA LEU A 143 -2.35 14.79 25.47
C LEU A 143 -3.42 15.74 24.89
N ARG A 144 -3.70 15.63 23.59
CA ARG A 144 -4.77 16.36 22.89
C ARG A 144 -5.37 15.55 21.76
N GLY A 145 -6.68 15.69 21.54
CA GLY A 145 -7.35 15.21 20.32
C GLY A 145 -7.01 16.11 19.15
N MET A 146 -6.57 15.53 18.03
CA MET A 146 -6.25 16.23 16.79
C MET A 146 -6.56 15.36 15.59
N ASP A 147 -6.81 15.99 14.44
CA ASP A 147 -6.83 15.30 13.15
C ASP A 147 -5.38 14.92 12.77
N ILE A 148 -5.13 13.63 12.60
CA ILE A 148 -3.83 13.08 12.21
C ILE A 148 -3.75 12.73 10.73
N ASN A 149 -4.85 12.80 9.98
CA ASN A 149 -4.87 12.52 8.55
C ASN A 149 -3.96 13.51 7.79
N GLY A 150 -3.21 12.98 6.81
CA GLY A 150 -2.18 13.74 6.10
C GLY A 150 -0.96 14.12 6.93
N SER A 151 -0.90 13.80 8.22
CA SER A 151 0.18 14.26 9.11
C SER A 151 0.94 13.11 9.77
N ALA A 152 0.22 12.08 10.22
CA ALA A 152 0.79 10.94 10.95
C ALA A 152 -0.12 9.70 10.89
N CYS A 153 -0.78 9.47 9.75
CA CYS A 153 -1.62 8.31 9.54
C CYS A 153 -0.83 7.22 8.80
N SER A 154 -0.12 6.39 9.56
CA SER A 154 0.59 5.21 9.06
C SER A 154 -0.34 4.00 8.91
N ILE A 155 0.18 2.92 8.33
CA ILE A 155 -0.57 1.66 8.18
C ILE A 155 -1.11 1.09 9.51
N GLU A 156 -0.49 1.40 10.64
CA GLU A 156 -0.96 0.89 11.94
C GLU A 156 -2.36 1.40 12.32
N LEU A 157 -2.80 2.54 11.79
CA LEU A 157 -4.13 3.07 12.04
C LEU A 157 -5.25 2.23 11.39
N PHE A 158 -4.89 1.31 10.49
CA PHE A 158 -5.80 0.39 9.81
C PHE A 158 -5.95 -0.96 10.52
N LEU A 159 -5.21 -1.20 11.60
CA LEU A 159 -5.17 -2.50 12.29
C LEU A 159 -6.41 -2.79 13.16
N GLY A 160 -7.39 -1.88 13.13
CA GLY A 160 -8.60 -1.92 13.93
C GLY A 160 -8.39 -1.39 15.35
N ARG A 161 -9.44 -0.78 15.90
CA ARG A 161 -9.44 -0.12 17.22
C ARG A 161 -8.82 -0.96 18.34
N LYS A 162 -9.14 -2.26 18.37
CA LYS A 162 -8.62 -3.18 19.41
C LYS A 162 -7.10 -3.35 19.32
N ALA A 163 -6.54 -3.38 18.11
CA ALA A 163 -5.09 -3.50 17.92
C ALA A 163 -4.36 -2.25 18.42
N ILE A 164 -4.88 -1.07 18.08
CA ILE A 164 -4.27 0.22 18.43
C ILE A 164 -4.61 0.72 19.85
N SER A 165 -5.45 0.00 20.62
CA SER A 165 -5.69 0.27 22.04
C SER A 165 -4.70 -0.41 22.99
N ASP A 166 -4.32 0.29 24.05
CA ASP A 166 -3.54 -0.24 25.18
C ASP A 166 -4.35 -1.25 26.03
N GLU A 167 -3.70 -1.79 27.06
CA GLU A 167 -4.30 -2.78 27.97
C GLU A 167 -5.51 -2.25 28.76
N SER A 168 -5.62 -0.92 28.89
CA SER A 168 -6.75 -0.23 29.53
C SER A 168 -7.88 0.10 28.55
N GLY A 169 -7.73 -0.23 27.27
CA GLY A 169 -8.70 0.07 26.21
C GLY A 169 -8.61 1.50 25.67
N ASN A 170 -7.62 2.28 26.07
CA ASN A 170 -7.38 3.63 25.53
C ASN A 170 -6.60 3.52 24.22
N LEU A 171 -6.90 4.38 23.25
CA LEU A 171 -6.13 4.46 22.02
C LEU A 171 -4.69 4.89 22.34
N ARG A 172 -3.69 4.16 21.81
CA ARG A 172 -2.29 4.57 21.88
C ARG A 172 -2.14 5.88 21.13
N PRO A 173 -1.56 6.94 21.71
CA PRO A 173 -1.50 8.23 21.06
C PRO A 173 -0.49 8.24 19.91
N VAL A 174 -0.67 9.16 18.97
CA VAL A 174 0.39 9.56 18.05
C VAL A 174 1.32 10.53 18.78
N ARG A 175 2.62 10.23 18.86
CA ARG A 175 3.62 11.12 19.46
C ARG A 175 4.22 12.02 18.39
N TRP A 176 4.06 13.34 18.55
CA TRP A 176 4.68 14.33 17.67
C TRP A 176 6.19 14.39 17.90
N THR A 177 6.97 14.38 16.82
CA THR A 177 8.45 14.38 16.90
C THR A 177 9.08 15.63 16.30
N ALA A 178 8.62 16.08 15.13
CA ALA A 178 9.21 17.21 14.43
C ALA A 178 8.21 17.98 13.56
N TRP A 179 8.52 19.26 13.28
CA TRP A 179 7.78 20.08 12.32
C TRP A 179 8.37 19.92 10.91
N ASN A 180 7.56 19.48 9.96
CA ASN A 180 7.94 19.48 8.54
C ASN A 180 7.61 20.84 7.92
N LYS A 181 8.65 21.64 7.64
CA LYS A 181 8.50 22.98 7.05
C LYS A 181 7.93 22.96 5.63
N ALA A 182 8.26 21.94 4.83
CA ALA A 182 7.80 21.85 3.44
C ALA A 182 6.31 21.53 3.38
N ALA A 183 5.84 20.63 4.25
CA ALA A 183 4.43 20.23 4.32
C ALA A 183 3.57 21.12 5.25
N GLY A 184 4.18 22.03 5.99
CA GLY A 184 3.50 22.94 6.92
C GLY A 184 2.73 22.25 8.03
N ARG A 185 3.22 21.08 8.50
CA ARG A 185 2.55 20.24 9.51
C ARG A 185 3.55 19.50 10.40
N TYR A 186 3.11 19.05 11.58
CA TYR A 186 3.89 18.15 12.43
C TYR A 186 3.85 16.73 11.88
N GLN A 187 4.94 15.98 12.10
CA GLN A 187 5.02 14.55 11.86
C GLN A 187 5.15 13.81 13.20
N GLY A 188 4.60 12.60 13.24
CA GLY A 188 4.57 11.77 14.43
C GLY A 188 4.36 10.31 14.09
N GLU A 189 4.44 9.45 15.09
CA GLU A 189 4.19 8.02 14.94
C GLU A 189 3.31 7.50 16.08
N LEU A 190 2.58 6.43 15.80
CA LEU A 190 1.80 5.72 16.81
C LEU A 190 2.73 5.17 17.90
N GLU A 191 2.46 5.51 19.16
CA GLU A 191 3.21 4.95 20.28
C GLU A 191 3.03 3.44 20.34
N ASN A 192 4.12 2.71 20.63
CA ASN A 192 4.11 1.24 20.72
C ASN A 192 3.48 0.55 19.48
N LYS A 193 3.70 1.10 18.28
CA LYS A 193 3.21 0.54 17.00
C LYS A 193 3.51 -0.95 16.82
N ASN A 194 4.69 -1.41 17.26
CA ASN A 194 5.06 -2.82 17.23
C ASN A 194 4.09 -3.72 18.00
N ALA A 195 3.57 -3.25 19.15
CA ALA A 195 2.58 -3.99 19.94
C ALA A 195 1.22 -4.02 19.24
N ALA A 196 0.81 -2.93 18.59
CA ALA A 196 -0.41 -2.88 17.79
C ALA A 196 -0.33 -3.86 16.60
N THR A 197 0.77 -3.81 15.85
CA THR A 197 1.07 -4.74 14.75
C THR A 197 1.06 -6.19 15.22
N GLN A 198 1.70 -6.48 16.36
CA GLN A 198 1.73 -7.83 16.89
C GLN A 198 0.33 -8.33 17.28
N HIS A 199 -0.49 -7.49 17.93
CA HIS A 199 -1.86 -7.84 18.30
C HIS A 199 -2.73 -8.15 17.08
N PHE A 200 -2.62 -7.35 16.01
CA PHE A 200 -3.30 -7.62 14.75
C PHE A 200 -2.85 -8.95 14.13
N LEU A 201 -1.53 -9.17 14.01
CA LEU A 201 -0.99 -10.39 13.43
C LEU A 201 -1.38 -11.64 14.22
N ASP A 202 -1.44 -11.55 15.55
CA ASP A 202 -1.87 -12.68 16.38
C ASP A 202 -3.38 -12.92 16.29
N ALA A 203 -4.19 -11.89 16.10
CA ALA A 203 -5.60 -12.04 15.79
C ALA A 203 -5.81 -12.78 14.45
N LEU A 204 -5.04 -12.45 13.41
CA LEU A 204 -5.10 -13.19 12.13
C LEU A 204 -4.64 -14.65 12.27
N LYS A 205 -3.61 -14.91 13.08
CA LYS A 205 -3.10 -16.28 13.33
C LYS A 205 -4.05 -17.15 14.14
N ALA A 206 -4.87 -16.54 15.02
CA ALA A 206 -5.83 -17.27 15.85
C ALA A 206 -6.87 -18.03 15.00
N GLY A 207 -6.98 -17.70 13.72
CA GLY A 207 -7.91 -18.31 12.79
C GLY A 207 -9.28 -17.63 12.83
N GLY A 208 -10.03 -17.81 11.75
CA GLY A 208 -11.28 -17.14 11.49
C GLY A 208 -11.61 -17.29 10.01
N ASP A 209 -12.86 -17.06 9.66
CA ASP A 209 -13.23 -16.95 8.24
C ASP A 209 -12.96 -15.53 7.71
N PRO A 210 -12.73 -15.37 6.40
CA PRO A 210 -12.44 -14.07 5.80
C PRO A 210 -13.49 -12.99 6.06
N ALA A 211 -14.79 -13.34 6.16
CA ALA A 211 -15.84 -12.36 6.43
C ALA A 211 -15.78 -11.85 7.88
N SER A 212 -15.48 -12.73 8.84
CA SER A 212 -15.25 -12.32 10.23
C SER A 212 -14.06 -11.37 10.37
N PHE A 213 -12.97 -11.57 9.63
CA PHE A 213 -11.83 -10.64 9.69
C PHE A 213 -12.18 -9.27 9.12
N ARG A 214 -12.92 -9.20 8.01
CA ARG A 214 -13.42 -7.93 7.44
C ARG A 214 -14.32 -7.17 8.40
N ALA A 215 -15.23 -7.87 9.08
CA ALA A 215 -16.08 -7.26 10.10
C ALA A 215 -15.28 -6.79 11.34
N GLN A 216 -14.21 -7.51 11.70
CA GLN A 216 -13.38 -7.19 12.86
C GLN A 216 -12.41 -6.02 12.59
N PHE A 217 -11.94 -5.89 11.36
CA PHE A 217 -10.94 -4.90 10.93
C PHE A 217 -11.46 -4.08 9.74
N PRO A 218 -12.53 -3.29 9.93
CA PRO A 218 -13.17 -2.56 8.84
C PRO A 218 -12.21 -1.55 8.19
N GLU A 219 -11.31 -0.92 8.95
CA GLU A 219 -10.34 0.00 8.37
C GLU A 219 -9.36 -0.72 7.43
N MET A 220 -8.88 -1.92 7.80
CA MET A 220 -8.05 -2.74 6.91
C MET A 220 -8.85 -3.20 5.68
N ASP A 221 -10.13 -3.54 5.86
CA ASP A 221 -11.01 -3.90 4.74
C ASP A 221 -11.12 -2.77 3.72
N ASP A 222 -11.38 -1.55 4.21
CA ASP A 222 -11.44 -0.33 3.38
C ASP A 222 -10.10 -0.08 2.66
N LEU A 223 -8.97 -0.24 3.36
CA LEU A 223 -7.64 -0.10 2.76
C LEU A 223 -7.38 -1.12 1.65
N LEU A 224 -7.73 -2.39 1.86
CA LEU A 224 -7.54 -3.43 0.86
C LEU A 224 -8.42 -3.16 -0.38
N ASN A 225 -9.69 -2.80 -0.18
CA ASN A 225 -10.56 -2.43 -1.31
C ASN A 225 -10.05 -1.20 -2.06
N TYR A 226 -9.51 -0.21 -1.35
CA TYR A 226 -8.85 0.96 -1.96
C TYR A 226 -7.64 0.55 -2.81
N ILE A 227 -6.78 -0.35 -2.32
CA ILE A 227 -5.63 -0.89 -3.08
C ILE A 227 -6.11 -1.67 -4.31
N PHE A 228 -7.15 -2.50 -4.17
CA PHE A 228 -7.62 -3.34 -5.27
C PHE A 228 -8.17 -2.51 -6.43
N GLN A 229 -8.71 -1.32 -6.16
CA GLN A 229 -9.24 -0.42 -7.17
C GLN A 229 -8.16 0.39 -7.92
N ALA A 230 -6.88 0.26 -7.58
CA ALA A 230 -5.79 1.09 -8.12
C ALA A 230 -5.71 1.13 -9.66
N PHE A 231 -6.10 0.04 -10.34
CA PHE A 231 -6.08 -0.08 -11.79
C PHE A 231 -7.49 -0.21 -12.43
N HIS A 232 -8.56 0.03 -11.67
CA HIS A 232 -9.95 -0.11 -12.13
C HIS A 232 -10.63 1.23 -12.47
N GLY A 233 -9.87 2.19 -13.02
CA GLY A 233 -10.37 3.51 -13.42
C GLY A 233 -9.96 3.91 -14.83
#